data_AF-A0A257HW38-F1
#
_entry.id   AF-A0A257HW38-F1
#
_cell.length_a   1.000
_cell.length_b   1.000
_cell.length_c   1.000
_cell.angle_alpha   90.00
_cell.angle_beta   90.00
_cell.angle_gamma   90.00
#
_symmetry.space_group_name_H-M   'P 1'
#
loop_
_entity.id
_entity.type
_entity.pdbx_description
1 polymer ?
#
loop_
_entity_poly.entity_id
_entity_poly.type
_entity_poly.pdbx_seq_one_letter_code
_entity_poly.pdbx_strand_id
1 'polypeptide(L)'
;MFNNRKYEAGKIIVFDTLILTKEEKQYILTELKKQSDTNLWNQLKIPNSKVIPLDTLTAISKDTTKGWNYFSKVYGKTLYNFSIPIFFRNNQYCIFYYHTTCGIKCGEEVCAIFIRKKSTWTKWITIFESNVPYIN
;
A
#
# COMPACT_ATOMS: atom_id res chain seq x y z
N MET A 1 2.96 -16.81 7.27
CA MET A 1 4.33 -17.29 6.96
C MET A 1 4.28 -18.05 5.65
N PHE A 2 4.71 -17.45 4.54
CA PHE A 2 4.67 -18.09 3.23
C PHE A 2 6.08 -18.58 2.87
N ASN A 3 6.29 -19.89 2.97
CA ASN A 3 7.51 -20.56 2.51
C ASN A 3 7.31 -20.99 1.05
N ASN A 4 7.85 -20.21 0.12
CA ASN A 4 7.96 -20.62 -1.28
C ASN A 4 9.07 -21.68 -1.38
N ARG A 5 8.70 -22.95 -1.41
CA ARG A 5 9.62 -24.09 -1.55
C ARG A 5 9.67 -24.53 -3.01
N LYS A 6 10.88 -24.78 -3.52
CA LYS A 6 11.12 -25.56 -4.75
C LYS A 6 11.93 -26.81 -4.42
N TYR A 7 11.67 -27.86 -5.19
CA TYR A 7 12.40 -29.12 -5.12
C TYR A 7 13.31 -29.23 -6.35
N GLU A 8 14.61 -29.33 -6.13
CA GLU A 8 15.59 -29.66 -7.16
C GLU A 8 16.51 -30.77 -6.65
N ALA A 9 16.72 -31.82 -7.45
CA ALA A 9 17.61 -32.95 -7.16
C ALA A 9 17.45 -33.56 -5.75
N GLY A 10 16.21 -33.67 -5.25
CA GLY A 10 15.91 -34.27 -3.95
C GLY A 10 16.26 -33.42 -2.73
N LYS A 11 16.64 -32.14 -2.90
CA LYS A 11 16.92 -31.21 -1.81
C LYS A 11 15.81 -30.15 -1.69
N ILE A 12 15.44 -29.82 -0.46
CA ILE A 12 14.60 -28.65 -0.18
C ILE A 12 15.50 -27.42 -0.31
N ILE A 13 15.25 -26.63 -1.33
CA ILE A 13 15.90 -25.33 -1.52
C ILE A 13 14.95 -24.28 -0.94
N VAL A 14 15.26 -23.78 0.26
CA VAL A 14 14.55 -22.65 0.89
C VAL A 14 15.18 -21.36 0.38
N PHE A 15 14.57 -20.75 -0.62
CA PHE A 15 14.94 -19.39 -1.05
C PHE A 15 13.67 -18.56 -1.07
N ASP A 16 13.49 -17.71 -0.07
CA ASP A 16 12.70 -16.49 -0.27
C ASP A 16 12.97 -15.45 0.81
N THR A 17 14.22 -15.35 1.26
CA THR A 17 14.65 -14.27 2.15
C THR A 17 15.14 -13.10 1.32
N LEU A 18 14.44 -11.97 1.43
CA LEU A 18 14.98 -10.70 0.97
C LEU A 18 15.97 -10.18 2.00
N ILE A 19 17.26 -10.38 1.73
CA ILE A 19 18.33 -9.79 2.54
C ILE A 19 18.64 -8.42 1.96
N LEU A 20 18.41 -7.37 2.75
CA LEU A 20 18.72 -5.99 2.38
C LEU A 20 20.16 -5.64 2.77
N THR A 21 20.89 -4.97 1.87
CA THR A 21 22.20 -4.39 2.21
C THR A 21 22.04 -3.21 3.17
N LYS A 22 23.15 -2.75 3.75
CA LYS A 22 23.14 -1.58 4.64
C LYS A 22 22.67 -0.32 3.90
N GLU A 23 23.13 -0.16 2.67
CA GLU A 23 22.81 0.95 1.77
C GLU A 23 21.32 0.92 1.40
N GLU A 24 20.79 -0.26 1.07
CA GLU A 24 19.37 -0.44 0.78
C GLU A 24 18.49 -0.07 1.97
N LYS A 25 18.86 -0.51 3.18
CA LYS A 25 18.14 -0.14 4.40
C LYS A 25 18.15 1.37 4.62
N GLN A 26 19.30 2.02 4.46
CA GLN A 26 19.39 3.47 4.63
C GLN A 26 18.58 4.23 3.58
N TYR A 27 18.64 3.78 2.32
CA TYR A 27 17.82 4.33 1.25
C TYR A 27 16.33 4.20 1.56
N ILE A 28 15.85 3.00 1.93
CA ILE A 28 14.45 2.76 2.27
C ILE A 28 14.01 3.64 3.45
N LEU A 29 14.83 3.74 4.51
CA LEU A 29 14.53 4.60 5.66
C LEU A 29 14.45 6.08 5.27
N THR A 30 15.29 6.51 4.34
CA THR A 30 15.29 7.88 3.80
C THR A 30 14.02 8.14 3.00
N GLU A 31 13.62 7.23 2.12
CA GLU A 31 12.39 7.34 1.33
C GLU A 31 11.12 7.26 2.20
N LEU A 32 11.14 6.48 3.27
CA LEU A 32 10.04 6.43 4.26
C LEU A 32 9.88 7.78 4.97
N LYS A 33 10.97 8.44 5.36
CA LYS A 33 10.91 9.78 5.97
C LYS A 33 10.35 10.84 5.03
N LYS A 34 10.55 10.69 3.71
CA LYS A 34 9.99 11.60 2.71
C LYS A 34 8.47 11.47 2.54
N GLN A 35 7.86 10.38 2.98
CA GLN A 35 6.42 10.16 2.82
C GLN A 35 5.55 11.20 3.55
N SER A 36 6.09 11.84 4.60
CA SER A 36 5.42 12.93 5.31
C SER A 36 5.50 14.28 4.62
N ASP A 37 6.28 14.40 3.53
CA ASP A 37 6.36 15.64 2.74
C ASP A 37 5.15 15.79 1.82
N THR A 38 4.27 16.74 2.14
CA THR A 38 3.05 17.02 1.38
C THR A 38 3.33 17.58 -0.01
N ASN A 39 4.52 18.15 -0.27
CA ASN A 39 4.88 18.63 -1.59
C ASN A 39 5.03 17.50 -2.61
N LEU A 40 5.47 16.33 -2.17
CA LEU A 40 5.62 15.14 -3.01
C LEU A 40 4.25 14.70 -3.57
N TRP A 41 3.21 14.80 -2.75
CA TRP A 41 1.84 14.48 -3.13
C TRP A 41 1.20 15.49 -4.07
N ASN A 42 1.52 16.78 -3.91
CA ASN A 42 0.99 17.85 -4.77
C ASN A 42 1.46 17.74 -6.23
N GLN A 43 2.57 17.03 -6.49
CA GLN A 43 3.10 16.84 -7.84
C GLN A 43 2.47 15.65 -8.57
N LEU A 44 1.84 14.72 -7.84
CA LEU A 44 1.26 13.52 -8.42
C LEU A 44 -0.11 13.83 -9.05
N LYS A 45 -0.19 13.67 -10.38
CA LYS A 45 -1.45 13.72 -11.11
C LYS A 45 -1.91 12.30 -11.40
N ILE A 46 -2.91 11.84 -10.65
CA ILE A 46 -3.56 10.56 -10.91
C ILE A 46 -4.81 10.83 -11.76
N PRO A 47 -4.89 10.32 -13.00
CA PRO A 47 -6.05 10.52 -13.86
C PRO A 47 -7.33 10.06 -13.18
N ASN A 48 -8.42 10.79 -13.39
CA ASN A 48 -9.76 10.46 -12.86
C ASN A 48 -9.81 10.31 -11.33
N SER A 49 -8.93 11.00 -10.61
CA SER A 49 -8.93 11.05 -9.14
C SER A 49 -9.27 12.44 -8.61
N LYS A 50 -9.73 12.48 -7.35
CA LYS A 50 -9.91 13.71 -6.58
C LYS A 50 -9.12 13.56 -5.27
N VAL A 51 -8.20 14.48 -5.02
CA VAL A 51 -7.52 14.57 -3.73
C VAL A 51 -8.50 15.19 -2.73
N ILE A 52 -8.62 14.57 -1.56
CA ILE A 52 -9.47 15.06 -0.49
C ILE A 52 -8.55 15.60 0.61
N PRO A 53 -8.65 16.90 0.95
CA PRO A 53 -7.90 17.47 2.06
C PRO A 53 -8.16 16.73 3.38
N LEU A 54 -7.12 16.59 4.21
CA LEU A 54 -7.20 15.82 5.46
C LEU A 54 -8.22 16.39 6.45
N ASP A 55 -8.34 17.71 6.53
CA ASP A 55 -9.33 18.41 7.35
C ASP A 55 -10.77 18.10 6.91
N THR A 56 -11.02 18.10 5.59
CA THR A 56 -12.29 17.72 4.98
C THR A 56 -12.62 16.27 5.29
N LEU A 57 -11.67 15.35 5.09
CA LEU A 57 -11.87 13.94 5.41
C LEU A 57 -12.13 13.72 6.91
N THR A 58 -11.41 14.47 7.77
CA THR A 58 -11.59 14.41 9.22
C THR A 58 -12.97 14.90 9.64
N ALA A 59 -13.46 15.99 9.06
CA ALA A 59 -14.80 16.52 9.32
C ALA A 59 -15.88 15.51 8.90
N ILE A 60 -15.73 14.92 7.71
CA ILE A 60 -16.63 13.86 7.22
C ILE A 60 -16.62 12.65 8.15
N SER A 61 -15.44 12.18 8.58
CA SER A 61 -15.29 11.02 9.45
C SER A 61 -15.90 11.21 10.84
N LYS A 62 -15.86 12.45 11.37
CA LYS A 62 -16.46 12.80 12.66
C LYS A 62 -17.99 12.89 12.63
N ASP A 63 -18.61 13.08 11.47
CA ASP A 63 -20.07 13.03 11.34
C ASP A 63 -20.55 11.58 11.25
N THR A 64 -20.86 11.01 12.40
CA THR A 64 -21.37 9.63 12.53
C THR A 64 -22.77 9.45 11.95
N THR A 65 -23.48 10.52 11.63
CA THR A 65 -24.87 10.47 11.14
C THR A 65 -24.96 10.51 9.62
N LYS A 66 -24.13 11.34 8.97
CA LYS A 66 -24.22 11.61 7.52
C LYS A 66 -22.87 11.52 6.80
N GLY A 67 -21.76 11.38 7.51
CA GLY A 67 -20.41 11.44 6.95
C GLY A 67 -20.21 10.55 5.73
N TRP A 68 -20.41 9.24 5.87
CA TRP A 68 -20.21 8.30 4.76
C TRP A 68 -21.24 8.48 3.62
N ASN A 69 -22.48 8.84 3.95
CA ASN A 69 -23.51 9.14 2.94
C ASN A 69 -23.15 10.38 2.12
N TYR A 70 -22.60 11.41 2.77
CA TYR A 70 -22.08 12.58 2.08
C TYR A 70 -20.85 12.23 1.23
N PHE A 71 -19.89 11.50 1.81
CA PHE A 71 -18.68 11.07 1.10
C PHE A 71 -19.02 10.33 -0.19
N SER A 72 -19.88 9.31 -0.08
CA SER A 72 -20.27 8.46 -1.21
C SER A 72 -20.96 9.22 -2.34
N LYS A 73 -21.74 10.26 -1.99
CA LYS A 73 -22.42 11.13 -2.95
C LYS A 73 -21.49 12.12 -3.65
N VAL A 74 -20.50 12.67 -2.95
CA VAL A 74 -19.66 13.78 -3.44
C VAL A 74 -18.33 13.30 -4.05
N TYR A 75 -17.70 12.30 -3.42
CA TYR A 75 -16.36 11.82 -3.77
C TYR A 75 -16.36 10.42 -4.40
N GLY A 76 -17.45 9.66 -4.24
CA GLY A 76 -17.59 8.30 -4.78
C GLY A 76 -17.51 7.24 -3.70
N LYS A 77 -17.58 5.95 -4.09
CA LYS A 77 -17.85 4.84 -3.16
C LYS A 77 -16.64 4.33 -2.38
N THR A 78 -15.43 4.71 -2.76
CA THR A 78 -14.20 4.15 -2.20
C THR A 78 -13.18 5.24 -1.96
N LEU A 79 -12.59 5.25 -0.78
CA LEU A 79 -11.43 6.05 -0.45
C LEU A 79 -10.17 5.20 -0.63
N TYR A 80 -9.17 5.76 -1.29
CA TYR A 80 -7.83 5.18 -1.42
C TYR A 80 -6.84 6.06 -0.65
N ASN A 81 -6.05 5.45 0.23
CA ASN A 81 -4.90 6.05 0.89
C ASN A 81 -3.70 5.16 0.59
N PHE A 82 -2.57 5.71 0.17
CA PHE A 82 -1.40 4.89 -0.15
C PHE A 82 -0.12 5.70 0.07
N SER A 83 1.02 5.01 0.11
CA SER A 83 2.34 5.64 0.10
C SER A 83 2.80 5.91 -1.33
N ILE A 84 3.82 6.72 -1.49
CA ILE A 84 4.54 6.78 -2.76
C ILE A 84 5.40 5.51 -2.84
N PRO A 85 5.36 4.77 -3.97
CA PRO A 85 6.11 3.51 -4.09
C PRO A 85 7.62 3.72 -3.93
N ILE A 86 8.27 2.87 -3.14
CA ILE A 86 9.72 2.92 -2.90
C ILE A 86 10.38 1.82 -3.73
N PHE A 87 11.05 2.20 -4.82
CA PHE A 87 11.72 1.26 -5.72
C PHE A 87 13.19 1.08 -5.36
N PHE A 88 13.69 -0.16 -5.39
CA PHE A 88 15.11 -0.46 -5.15
C PHE A 88 15.59 -1.62 -6.03
N ARG A 89 16.92 -1.79 -6.11
CA ARG A 89 17.61 -2.70 -7.07
C ARG A 89 17.15 -2.47 -8.51
N ASN A 90 17.37 -1.25 -9.01
CA ASN A 90 17.07 -0.88 -10.41
C ASN A 90 15.62 -1.21 -10.82
N ASN A 91 14.65 -0.86 -9.98
CA ASN A 91 13.21 -1.09 -10.21
C ASN A 91 12.81 -2.58 -10.33
N GLN A 92 13.57 -3.47 -9.70
CA GLN A 92 13.20 -4.89 -9.58
C GLN A 92 12.20 -5.12 -8.44
N TYR A 93 12.34 -4.38 -7.33
CA TYR A 93 11.49 -4.48 -6.15
C TYR A 93 10.86 -3.14 -5.80
N CYS A 94 9.68 -3.21 -5.17
CA CYS A 94 8.91 -2.05 -4.76
C CYS A 94 8.28 -2.30 -3.38
N ILE A 95 8.52 -1.41 -2.43
CA ILE A 95 7.76 -1.37 -1.17
C ILE A 95 6.58 -0.43 -1.39
N PHE A 96 5.38 -0.89 -1.11
CA PHE A 96 4.17 -0.10 -1.29
C PHE A 96 3.17 -0.40 -0.18
N TYR A 97 2.65 0.69 0.39
CA TYR A 97 1.55 0.66 1.32
C TYR A 97 0.30 1.19 0.63
N TYR A 98 -0.82 0.51 0.80
CA TYR A 98 -2.13 1.03 0.43
C TYR A 98 -3.20 0.57 1.41
N HIS A 99 -4.20 1.42 1.56
CA HIS A 99 -5.42 1.20 2.31
C HIS A 99 -6.59 1.65 1.45
N THR A 100 -7.61 0.81 1.39
CA THR A 100 -8.87 1.11 0.73
C THR A 100 -10.01 0.95 1.73
N THR A 101 -11.01 1.81 1.67
CA THR A 101 -12.24 1.65 2.44
C THR A 101 -13.44 2.05 1.60
N CYS A 102 -14.50 1.26 1.71
CA CYS A 102 -15.84 1.58 1.21
C CYS A 102 -16.84 1.76 2.36
N GLY A 103 -16.35 2.27 3.50
CA GLY A 103 -17.09 2.53 4.72
C GLY A 103 -16.81 1.47 5.79
N ILE A 104 -17.70 1.39 6.79
CA ILE A 104 -17.52 0.50 7.96
C ILE A 104 -17.52 -0.99 7.58
N LYS A 105 -18.06 -1.33 6.40
CA LYS A 105 -18.34 -2.72 6.01
C LYS A 105 -17.24 -3.37 5.16
N CYS A 106 -16.27 -2.60 4.68
CA CYS A 106 -15.28 -3.12 3.76
C CYS A 106 -14.05 -2.21 3.71
N GLY A 107 -12.89 -2.85 3.79
CA GLY A 107 -11.61 -2.21 3.62
C GLY A 107 -10.48 -3.23 3.67
N GLU A 108 -9.39 -2.87 3.01
CA GLU A 108 -8.16 -3.64 2.96
C GLU A 108 -7.01 -2.67 3.22
N GLU A 109 -6.08 -3.07 4.07
CA GLU A 109 -4.84 -2.38 4.32
C GLU A 109 -3.68 -3.35 4.11
N VAL A 110 -2.72 -2.98 3.26
CA VAL A 110 -1.59 -3.83 2.89
C VAL A 110 -0.33 -2.99 2.85
N CYS A 111 0.72 -3.47 3.52
CA CYS A 111 2.10 -3.08 3.30
C CYS A 111 2.87 -4.30 2.81
N ALA A 112 3.42 -4.22 1.60
CA ALA A 112 4.09 -5.36 0.99
C ALA A 112 5.25 -4.96 0.09
N ILE A 113 6.11 -5.93 -0.18
CA ILE A 113 7.15 -5.88 -1.19
C ILE A 113 6.63 -6.59 -2.43
N PHE A 114 6.64 -5.87 -3.53
CA PHE A 114 6.30 -6.36 -4.85
C PHE A 114 7.57 -6.63 -5.64
N ILE A 115 7.53 -7.63 -6.50
CA ILE A 115 8.58 -7.95 -7.46
C ILE A 115 8.06 -7.75 -8.88
N ARG A 116 8.91 -7.17 -9.74
CA ARG A 116 8.59 -7.02 -11.16
C ARG A 116 8.92 -8.31 -11.92
N LYS A 117 7.93 -8.94 -12.54
CA LYS A 117 8.07 -10.12 -13.40
C LYS A 117 7.44 -9.85 -14.76
N LYS A 118 8.19 -9.97 -15.85
CA LYS A 118 7.66 -9.81 -17.23
C LYS A 118 6.77 -8.56 -17.40
N SER A 119 7.23 -7.43 -16.85
CA SER A 119 6.55 -6.13 -16.86
C SER A 119 5.33 -5.95 -15.94
N THR A 120 4.96 -6.95 -15.14
CA THR A 120 3.92 -6.80 -14.11
C THR A 120 4.51 -6.80 -12.71
N TRP A 121 3.89 -6.05 -11.79
CA TRP A 121 4.22 -6.08 -10.38
C TRP A 121 3.38 -7.15 -9.68
N THR A 122 4.01 -8.04 -8.93
CA THR A 122 3.33 -9.09 -8.15
C THR A 122 3.71 -8.98 -6.69
N LYS A 123 2.72 -9.04 -5.79
CA LYS A 123 2.96 -9.09 -4.33
C LYS A 123 3.83 -10.31 -4.01
N TRP A 124 4.96 -10.10 -3.33
CA TRP A 124 5.94 -11.15 -3.03
C TRP A 124 6.06 -11.40 -1.53
N ILE A 125 6.30 -10.34 -0.75
CA ILE A 125 6.42 -10.44 0.72
C ILE A 125 5.39 -9.50 1.34
N THR A 126 4.47 -10.05 2.13
CA THR A 126 3.55 -9.25 2.95
C THR A 126 4.26 -8.87 4.26
N ILE A 127 4.37 -7.57 4.53
CA ILE A 127 4.90 -7.03 5.79
C ILE A 127 3.74 -6.88 6.79
N PHE A 128 2.63 -6.32 6.32
CA PHE A 128 1.40 -6.13 7.09
C PHE A 128 0.20 -6.28 6.16
N GLU A 129 -0.87 -6.90 6.66
CA GLU A 129 -2.14 -7.01 5.95
C GLU A 129 -3.27 -7.08 6.97
N SER A 130 -4.31 -6.28 6.74
CA SER A 130 -5.54 -6.27 7.54
C SER A 130 -6.72 -6.14 6.59
N ASN A 131 -7.75 -6.93 6.86
CA ASN A 131 -9.02 -6.86 6.16
C ASN A 131 -10.10 -6.58 7.20
N VAL A 132 -11.01 -5.64 6.91
CA VAL A 132 -12.20 -5.48 7.72
C VAL A 132 -13.13 -6.66 7.39
N PRO A 133 -13.39 -7.60 8.32
CA PRO A 133 -14.34 -8.67 8.05
C PRO A 133 -15.73 -8.07 7.85
N TYR A 134 -16.48 -8.61 6.88
CA TYR A 134 -17.89 -8.28 6.71
C TYR A 134 -18.62 -8.60 8.02
N ILE A 135 -19.00 -7.57 8.79
CA ILE A 135 -19.95 -7.73 9.88
C ILE A 135 -21.33 -7.67 9.23
N ASN A 136 -21.95 -8.84 9.05
CA ASN A 136 -23.32 -8.99 8.58
C ASN A 136 -24.32 -8.44 9.60
#